data_AF-X5R1Y2-F1
#
_entry.id   AF-X5R1Y2-F1
#
_cell.length_a   1.000
_cell.length_b   1.000
_cell.length_c   1.000
_cell.angle_alpha   90.00
_cell.angle_beta   90.00
_cell.angle_gamma   90.00
#
_symmetry.space_group_name_H-M   'P 1'
#
loop_
_entity.id
_entity.type
_entity.pdbx_description
1 polymer ?
#
loop_
_entity_poly.entity_id
_entity_poly.type
_entity_poly.pdbx_seq_one_letter_code
_entity_poly.pdbx_strand_id
1 'polypeptide(L)'
;MFDSNLSEKPSKNSEFYSERRRRGALMTSVTAVQNLTRELGRMLAPSGGWQQQISAVHTKLVDPKFELAIKDLSWNRVKTWFYAEARRVDYDHMVALRELKAIEEAKRDHRDFIATTNRLAAALAAEGASLSRDQVEALARIASRPVDVPGDHDARSSGQVRGMADARASIGAGQ
;
A
#
# COMPACT_ATOMS: atom_id res chain seq x y z
N MET A 1 -0.23 -42.25 -21.45
CA MET A 1 0.09 -42.52 -20.04
C MET A 1 1.56 -42.84 -19.94
N PHE A 2 2.36 -41.93 -19.36
CA PHE A 2 3.68 -42.23 -18.78
C PHE A 2 3.87 -41.25 -17.62
N ASP A 3 3.81 -41.80 -16.42
CA ASP A 3 4.14 -41.13 -15.16
C ASP A 3 5.65 -40.84 -15.11
N SER A 4 6.00 -39.65 -14.65
CA SER A 4 7.38 -39.33 -14.25
C SER A 4 7.35 -38.68 -12.86
N ASN A 5 7.54 -39.54 -11.87
CA ASN A 5 7.85 -39.20 -10.49
C ASN A 5 9.17 -38.41 -10.42
N LEU A 6 9.10 -37.09 -10.28
CA LEU A 6 10.24 -36.27 -9.87
C LEU A 6 10.18 -36.07 -8.34
N SER A 7 10.77 -37.03 -7.65
CA SER A 7 11.13 -36.97 -6.24
C SER A 7 12.28 -35.97 -6.06
N GLU A 8 11.97 -34.70 -5.80
CA GLU A 8 12.97 -33.72 -5.36
C GLU A 8 13.08 -33.74 -3.83
N LYS A 9 14.17 -34.35 -3.36
CA LYS A 9 14.54 -34.34 -1.93
C LYS A 9 15.01 -32.94 -1.52
N PRO A 10 14.71 -32.49 -0.29
CA PRO A 10 15.18 -31.22 0.23
C PRO A 10 16.71 -31.24 0.41
N SER A 11 17.40 -30.36 -0.32
CA SER A 11 18.84 -30.16 -0.21
C SER A 11 19.21 -29.59 1.17
N LYS A 12 20.07 -30.32 1.88
CA LYS A 12 20.77 -29.89 3.09
C LYS A 12 22.16 -29.39 2.70
N ASN A 13 22.58 -28.32 3.36
CA ASN A 13 23.93 -27.74 3.44
C ASN A 13 24.22 -26.59 2.46
N SER A 14 24.49 -25.41 3.03
CA SER A 14 25.80 -24.79 2.91
C SER A 14 25.84 -23.54 3.79
N GLU A 15 26.51 -23.66 4.93
CA GLU A 15 26.98 -22.55 5.73
C GLU A 15 28.15 -21.88 4.99
N PHE A 16 28.04 -20.62 4.63
CA PHE A 16 29.21 -19.73 4.55
C PHE A 16 28.79 -18.28 4.80
N TYR A 17 29.42 -17.69 5.80
CA TYR A 17 29.33 -16.31 6.24
C TYR A 17 30.00 -15.35 5.22
N SER A 18 29.39 -14.19 5.00
CA SER A 18 30.16 -12.94 4.96
C SER A 18 29.29 -11.79 5.46
N GLU A 19 29.61 -11.38 6.67
CA GLU A 19 28.99 -10.34 7.45
C GLU A 19 29.62 -8.99 7.08
N ARG A 20 28.84 -8.05 6.51
CA ARG A 20 29.00 -6.60 6.76
C ARG A 20 27.88 -5.77 6.12
N ARG A 21 27.29 -4.92 6.98
CA ARG A 21 26.39 -3.79 6.71
C ARG A 21 24.90 -4.11 6.55
N ARG A 22 24.23 -4.29 7.70
CA ARG A 22 23.22 -3.38 8.27
C ARG A 22 22.52 -4.11 9.43
N ARG A 23 23.04 -3.96 10.64
CA ARG A 23 22.23 -4.14 11.86
C ARG A 23 21.17 -3.05 11.84
N GLY A 24 19.90 -3.41 11.84
CA GLY A 24 18.82 -2.44 12.09
C GLY A 24 17.45 -2.75 11.48
N ALA A 25 17.34 -3.65 10.50
CA ALA A 25 16.01 -4.07 10.03
C ALA A 25 15.57 -5.28 10.85
N LEU A 26 14.70 -5.05 11.85
CA LEU A 26 13.97 -6.11 12.55
C LEU A 26 13.41 -7.08 11.50
N MET A 27 13.82 -8.34 11.54
CA MET A 27 13.25 -9.38 10.69
C MET A 27 11.76 -9.47 11.03
N THR A 28 10.93 -8.92 10.14
CA THR A 28 9.49 -9.07 10.23
C THR A 28 9.14 -10.55 10.03
N SER A 29 8.26 -11.07 10.90
CA SER A 29 7.83 -12.46 10.85
C SER A 29 7.38 -12.84 9.44
N VAL A 30 7.89 -13.96 8.92
CA VAL A 30 7.47 -14.55 7.64
C VAL A 30 5.95 -14.77 7.61
N THR A 31 5.35 -15.06 8.75
CA THR A 31 3.90 -15.17 8.90
C THR A 31 3.18 -13.84 8.66
N ALA A 32 3.77 -12.70 9.05
CA ALA A 32 3.18 -11.39 8.83
C ALA A 32 3.15 -11.02 7.33
N VAL A 33 4.24 -11.28 6.59
CA VAL A 33 4.25 -11.04 5.14
C VAL A 33 3.23 -11.94 4.43
N GLN A 34 3.12 -13.19 4.88
CA GLN A 34 2.20 -14.15 4.29
C GLN A 34 0.75 -13.71 4.47
N ASN A 35 0.38 -13.33 5.71
CA ASN A 35 -0.97 -12.88 6.02
C ASN A 35 -1.34 -11.64 5.20
N LEU A 36 -0.45 -10.64 5.15
CA LEU A 36 -0.65 -9.43 4.34
C LEU A 36 -0.83 -9.76 2.86
N THR A 37 0.05 -10.59 2.31
CA THR A 37 0.01 -10.98 0.88
C THR A 37 -1.29 -11.71 0.55
N ARG A 38 -1.75 -12.61 1.43
CA ARG A 38 -3.02 -13.34 1.25
C ARG A 38 -4.25 -12.46 1.39
N GLU A 39 -4.25 -11.54 2.36
CA GLU A 39 -5.33 -10.57 2.52
C GLU A 39 -5.44 -9.66 1.30
N LEU A 40 -4.32 -9.09 0.85
CA LEU A 40 -4.27 -8.30 -0.38
C LEU A 40 -4.72 -9.09 -1.60
N GLY A 41 -4.26 -10.33 -1.75
CA GLY A 41 -4.68 -11.22 -2.82
C GLY A 41 -6.21 -11.40 -2.85
N ARG A 42 -6.83 -11.64 -1.70
CA ARG A 42 -8.30 -11.76 -1.57
C ARG A 42 -9.03 -10.46 -1.84
N MET A 43 -8.46 -9.30 -1.50
CA MET A 43 -9.09 -8.00 -1.79
C MET A 43 -9.02 -7.64 -3.26
N LEU A 44 -7.88 -7.90 -3.91
CA LEU A 44 -7.63 -7.54 -5.30
C LEU A 44 -8.25 -8.54 -6.29
N ALA A 45 -8.32 -9.82 -5.92
CA ALA A 45 -8.88 -10.89 -6.76
C ALA A 45 -9.75 -11.85 -5.92
N PRO A 46 -10.92 -11.41 -5.43
CA PRO A 46 -11.76 -12.16 -4.49
C PRO A 46 -12.28 -13.50 -5.04
N SER A 47 -12.63 -13.52 -6.33
CA SER A 47 -13.10 -14.73 -7.02
C SER A 47 -11.97 -15.50 -7.72
N GLY A 48 -10.72 -15.01 -7.59
CA GLY A 48 -9.58 -15.56 -8.29
C GLY A 48 -8.88 -16.66 -7.51
N GLY A 49 -8.39 -17.67 -8.23
CA GLY A 49 -7.50 -18.67 -7.66
C GLY A 49 -6.17 -18.07 -7.21
N TRP A 50 -5.37 -18.84 -6.47
CA TRP A 50 -4.11 -18.38 -5.86
C TRP A 50 -3.15 -17.70 -6.87
N GLN A 51 -3.09 -18.17 -8.13
CA GLN A 51 -2.27 -17.55 -9.17
C GLN A 51 -2.73 -16.13 -9.52
N GLN A 52 -4.04 -15.93 -9.66
CA GLN A 52 -4.61 -14.61 -9.97
C GLN A 52 -4.40 -13.65 -8.81
N GLN A 53 -4.53 -14.13 -7.57
CA GLN A 53 -4.25 -13.35 -6.37
C GLN A 53 -2.79 -12.88 -6.32
N ILE A 54 -1.82 -13.77 -6.56
CA ILE A 54 -0.40 -13.41 -6.60
C ILE A 54 -0.13 -12.41 -7.73
N SER A 55 -0.67 -12.65 -8.94
CA SER A 55 -0.48 -11.74 -10.07
C SER A 55 -1.06 -10.36 -9.79
N ALA A 56 -2.21 -10.27 -9.13
CA ALA A 56 -2.83 -9.00 -8.78
C ALA A 56 -1.98 -8.21 -7.76
N VAL A 57 -1.47 -8.89 -6.73
CA VAL A 57 -0.55 -8.27 -5.75
C VAL A 57 0.74 -7.84 -6.44
N HIS A 58 1.35 -8.70 -7.25
CA HIS A 58 2.56 -8.40 -8.00
C HIS A 58 2.38 -7.18 -8.89
N THR A 59 1.32 -7.15 -9.70
CA THR A 59 1.00 -6.04 -10.61
C THR A 59 0.89 -4.71 -9.87
N LYS A 60 0.26 -4.70 -8.69
CA LYS A 60 0.12 -3.48 -7.89
C LYS A 60 1.44 -3.02 -7.27
N LEU A 61 2.26 -3.96 -6.80
CA LEU A 61 3.54 -3.62 -6.18
C LEU A 61 4.60 -3.18 -7.17
N VAL A 62 4.46 -3.48 -8.47
CA VAL A 62 5.37 -2.99 -9.52
C VAL A 62 4.80 -1.82 -10.32
N ASP A 63 3.56 -1.41 -10.05
CA ASP A 63 2.91 -0.31 -10.77
C ASP A 63 3.66 1.01 -10.50
N PRO A 64 4.19 1.70 -11.52
CA PRO A 64 4.90 2.96 -11.34
C PRO A 64 4.06 4.08 -10.69
N LYS A 65 2.73 3.95 -10.69
CA LYS A 65 1.81 4.89 -10.03
C LYS A 65 1.72 4.66 -8.52
N PHE A 66 2.19 3.53 -8.02
CA PHE A 66 2.27 3.27 -6.60
C PHE A 66 3.58 3.87 -6.05
N GLU A 67 3.47 4.75 -5.08
CA GLU A 67 4.62 5.50 -4.54
C GLU A 67 5.73 4.59 -4.00
N LEU A 68 5.34 3.48 -3.37
CA LEU A 68 6.25 2.48 -2.84
C LEU A 68 6.45 1.30 -3.80
N ALA A 69 6.37 1.54 -5.11
CA ALA A 69 6.61 0.53 -6.12
C ALA A 69 7.99 -0.11 -5.95
N ILE A 70 8.01 -1.43 -5.93
CA ILE A 70 9.22 -2.23 -5.78
C ILE A 70 9.72 -2.57 -7.18
N LYS A 71 10.74 -1.84 -7.64
CA LYS A 71 11.41 -2.12 -8.90
C LYS A 71 12.00 -3.54 -8.87
N ASP A 72 11.91 -4.23 -10.00
CA ASP A 72 12.44 -5.59 -10.19
C ASP A 72 11.88 -6.66 -9.24
N LEU A 73 10.74 -6.40 -8.58
CA LEU A 73 10.04 -7.43 -7.82
C LEU A 73 9.57 -8.53 -8.77
N SER A 74 10.08 -9.75 -8.57
CA SER A 74 9.65 -10.89 -9.38
C SER A 74 8.33 -11.49 -8.87
N TRP A 75 7.54 -12.03 -9.79
CA TRP A 75 6.33 -12.76 -9.45
C TRP A 75 6.60 -13.94 -8.49
N ASN A 76 7.71 -14.65 -8.71
CA ASN A 76 8.14 -15.74 -7.82
C ASN A 76 8.43 -15.26 -6.40
N ARG A 77 8.94 -14.03 -6.21
CA ARG A 77 9.14 -13.46 -4.88
C ARG A 77 7.81 -13.30 -4.15
N VAL A 78 6.79 -12.76 -4.81
CA VAL A 78 5.43 -12.64 -4.25
C VAL A 78 4.83 -14.01 -3.94
N LYS A 79 5.06 -15.01 -4.81
CA LYS A 79 4.68 -16.40 -4.55
C LYS A 79 5.31 -16.93 -3.25
N THR A 80 6.61 -16.70 -3.02
CA THR A 80 7.26 -17.14 -1.78
C THR A 80 6.68 -16.47 -0.53
N TRP A 81 6.21 -15.22 -0.62
CA TRP A 81 5.49 -14.58 0.49
C TRP A 81 4.15 -15.26 0.73
N PHE A 82 3.38 -15.52 -0.34
CA PHE A 82 2.07 -16.14 -0.27
C PHE A 82 2.07 -17.54 0.41
N TYR A 83 3.13 -18.32 0.19
CA TYR A 83 3.31 -19.65 0.79
C TYR A 83 4.16 -19.68 2.07
N ALA A 84 4.60 -18.53 2.59
CA ALA A 84 5.54 -18.44 3.71
C ALA A 84 6.87 -19.18 3.49
N GLU A 85 7.31 -19.29 2.23
CA GLU A 85 8.59 -19.89 1.84
C GLU A 85 9.73 -18.87 1.81
N ALA A 86 9.43 -17.59 2.06
CA ALA A 86 10.41 -16.54 2.07
C ALA A 86 11.36 -16.65 3.28
N ARG A 87 12.64 -16.94 3.01
CA ARG A 87 13.70 -17.00 4.05
C ARG A 87 13.94 -15.67 4.75
N ARG A 88 13.78 -14.56 4.02
CA ARG A 88 13.96 -13.18 4.49
C ARG A 88 12.96 -12.29 3.78
N VAL A 89 12.47 -11.27 4.49
CA VAL A 89 11.59 -10.23 3.94
C VAL A 89 12.22 -8.90 4.30
N ASP A 90 12.44 -8.07 3.29
CA ASP A 90 13.01 -6.74 3.47
C ASP A 90 11.96 -5.79 4.06
N TYR A 91 12.41 -4.85 4.88
CA TYR A 91 11.51 -3.91 5.55
C TYR A 91 10.68 -3.12 4.54
N ASP A 92 11.28 -2.65 3.45
CA ASP A 92 10.61 -1.87 2.40
C ASP A 92 9.47 -2.68 1.73
N HIS A 93 9.66 -3.99 1.55
CA HIS A 93 8.61 -4.87 1.04
C HIS A 93 7.41 -4.95 2.00
N MET A 94 7.67 -4.98 3.31
CA MET A 94 6.61 -4.97 4.32
C MET A 94 5.87 -3.64 4.37
N VAL A 95 6.59 -2.52 4.27
CA VAL A 95 5.97 -1.19 4.22
C VAL A 95 5.09 -1.06 2.98
N ALA A 96 5.61 -1.44 1.81
CA ALA A 96 4.85 -1.43 0.56
C ALA A 96 3.56 -2.27 0.64
N LEU A 97 3.62 -3.47 1.24
CA LEU A 97 2.43 -4.31 1.45
C LEU A 97 1.41 -3.69 2.41
N ARG A 98 1.86 -3.05 3.49
CA ARG A 98 0.96 -2.38 4.46
C ARG A 98 0.28 -1.18 3.83
N GLU A 99 1.04 -0.39 3.10
CA GLU A 99 0.54 0.81 2.44
C GLU A 99 -0.46 0.46 1.34
N LEU A 100 -0.11 -0.52 0.50
CA LEU A 100 -1.03 -1.02 -0.51
C LEU A 100 -2.32 -1.55 0.12
N LYS A 101 -2.23 -2.22 1.27
CA LYS A 101 -3.41 -2.70 2.00
C LYS A 101 -4.29 -1.54 2.46
N ALA A 102 -3.72 -0.52 3.10
CA ALA A 102 -4.48 0.64 3.55
C ALA A 102 -5.20 1.36 2.40
N ILE A 103 -4.53 1.52 1.26
CA ILE A 103 -5.11 2.10 0.05
C ILE A 103 -6.31 1.28 -0.45
N GLU A 104 -6.17 -0.04 -0.53
CA GLU A 104 -7.23 -0.90 -1.07
C GLU A 104 -8.41 -1.08 -0.09
N GLU A 105 -8.15 -1.06 1.23
CA GLU A 105 -9.19 -1.00 2.26
C GLU A 105 -9.99 0.30 2.15
N ALA A 106 -9.32 1.45 2.07
CA ALA A 106 -10.01 2.73 1.96
C ALA A 106 -10.82 2.87 0.65
N LYS A 107 -10.34 2.30 -0.47
CA LYS A 107 -11.12 2.19 -1.72
C LYS A 107 -12.34 1.28 -1.58
N ARG A 108 -12.24 0.22 -0.77
CA ARG A 108 -13.37 -0.67 -0.51
C ARG A 108 -14.41 0.05 0.34
N ASP A 109 -14.00 0.67 1.44
CA ASP A 109 -14.89 1.42 2.33
C ASP A 109 -15.62 2.54 1.57
N HIS A 110 -14.91 3.24 0.68
CA HIS A 110 -15.52 4.24 -0.18
C HIS A 110 -16.60 3.66 -1.12
N ARG A 111 -16.35 2.50 -1.73
CA ARG A 111 -17.35 1.81 -2.56
C ARG A 111 -18.56 1.36 -1.75
N ASP A 112 -18.34 0.83 -0.55
CA ASP A 112 -19.40 0.37 0.34
C ASP A 112 -20.24 1.55 0.85
N PHE A 113 -19.61 2.71 1.12
CA PHE A 113 -20.28 3.96 1.43
C PHE A 113 -21.20 4.42 0.29
N ILE A 114 -20.70 4.45 -0.96
CA ILE A 114 -21.51 4.82 -2.12
C ILE A 114 -22.69 3.86 -2.31
N ALA A 115 -22.44 2.55 -2.22
CA ALA A 115 -23.49 1.54 -2.37
C ALA A 115 -24.59 1.70 -1.30
N THR A 116 -24.21 1.96 -0.06
CA THR A 116 -25.13 2.18 1.06
C THR A 116 -25.93 3.46 0.88
N THR A 117 -25.28 4.55 0.45
CA THR A 117 -25.93 5.83 0.16
C THR A 117 -26.97 5.69 -0.95
N ASN A 118 -26.65 4.94 -2.02
CA ASN A 118 -27.59 4.68 -3.11
C ASN A 118 -28.80 3.86 -2.65
N ARG A 119 -28.61 2.85 -1.79
CA ARG A 119 -29.71 2.07 -1.22
C ARG A 119 -30.62 2.94 -0.34
N LEU A 120 -30.04 3.82 0.48
CA LEU A 120 -30.81 4.74 1.31
C LEU A 120 -31.62 5.72 0.46
N ALA A 121 -31.02 6.29 -0.58
CA ALA A 121 -31.71 7.19 -1.50
C ALA A 121 -32.90 6.49 -2.20
N ALA A 122 -32.72 5.23 -2.63
CA ALA A 122 -33.80 4.43 -3.22
C ALA A 122 -34.92 4.13 -2.20
N ALA A 123 -34.58 3.82 -0.95
CA ALA A 123 -35.57 3.58 0.11
C ALA A 123 -36.39 4.83 0.43
N LEU A 124 -35.73 6.00 0.57
CA LEU A 124 -36.42 7.27 0.80
C LEU A 124 -37.39 7.61 -0.33
N ALA A 125 -36.95 7.44 -1.58
CA ALA A 125 -37.80 7.68 -2.74
C ALA A 125 -39.04 6.76 -2.75
N ALA A 126 -38.90 5.51 -2.30
CA ALA A 126 -40.02 4.57 -2.18
C ALA A 126 -41.02 4.97 -1.08
N GLU A 127 -40.57 5.65 -0.02
CA GLU A 127 -41.40 6.20 1.06
C GLU A 127 -42.02 7.57 0.71
N GLY A 128 -41.77 8.10 -0.49
CA GLY A 128 -42.22 9.42 -0.91
C GLY A 128 -41.45 10.57 -0.25
N ALA A 129 -40.37 10.27 0.47
CA ALA A 129 -39.44 11.24 1.01
C ALA A 129 -38.35 11.53 -0.01
N SER A 130 -37.93 12.80 -0.12
CA SER A 130 -36.78 13.18 -0.93
C SER A 130 -35.71 13.82 -0.06
N LEU A 131 -34.45 13.57 -0.40
CA LEU A 131 -33.35 14.30 0.18
C LEU A 131 -33.42 15.76 -0.29
N SER A 132 -33.25 16.70 0.63
CA SER A 132 -33.13 18.11 0.27
C SER A 132 -31.90 18.33 -0.61
N ARG A 133 -31.91 19.41 -1.42
CA ARG A 133 -30.79 19.78 -2.28
C ARG A 133 -29.46 19.85 -1.52
N ASP A 134 -29.47 20.41 -0.31
CA ASP A 134 -28.28 20.57 0.53
C ASP A 134 -27.72 19.22 0.99
N GLN A 135 -28.59 18.24 1.27
CA GLN A 135 -28.18 16.87 1.64
C GLN A 135 -27.59 16.13 0.44
N VAL A 136 -28.17 16.29 -0.76
CA VAL A 136 -27.63 15.71 -2.00
C VAL A 136 -26.25 16.31 -2.30
N GLU A 137 -26.08 17.62 -2.13
CA GLU A 137 -24.81 18.30 -2.35
C GLU A 137 -23.75 17.90 -1.29
N ALA A 138 -24.14 17.73 -0.03
CA ALA A 138 -23.25 17.21 1.01
C ALA A 138 -22.77 15.78 0.68
N LEU A 139 -23.67 14.90 0.27
CA LEU A 139 -23.33 13.53 -0.16
C LEU A 139 -22.42 13.53 -1.40
N ALA A 140 -22.69 14.38 -2.38
CA ALA A 140 -21.84 14.52 -3.56
C ALA A 140 -20.43 14.98 -3.20
N ARG A 141 -20.28 15.92 -2.25
CA ARG A 141 -18.98 16.36 -1.74
C ARG A 141 -18.22 15.25 -1.01
N ILE A 142 -18.91 14.46 -0.18
CA ILE A 142 -18.30 13.32 0.53
C ILE A 142 -17.87 12.24 -0.47
N ALA A 143 -18.72 11.92 -1.46
CA ALA A 143 -18.42 10.92 -2.49
C ALA A 143 -17.32 11.38 -3.45
N SER A 144 -17.14 12.68 -3.67
CA SER A 144 -16.09 13.23 -4.53
C SER A 144 -14.77 13.45 -3.81
N ARG A 145 -14.73 13.27 -2.48
CA ARG A 145 -13.49 13.43 -1.72
C ARG A 145 -12.51 12.33 -2.13
N PRO A 146 -11.29 12.68 -2.59
CA PRO A 146 -10.27 11.67 -2.84
C PRO A 146 -10.01 10.91 -1.54
N VAL A 147 -9.78 9.60 -1.67
CA VAL A 147 -9.35 8.77 -0.55
C VAL A 147 -8.01 9.33 -0.06
N ASP A 148 -8.03 10.05 1.06
CA ASP A 148 -6.81 10.49 1.75
C ASP A 148 -6.09 9.23 2.24
N VAL A 149 -5.06 8.85 1.50
CA VAL A 149 -4.17 7.76 1.86
C VAL A 149 -3.31 8.24 3.03
N PRO A 150 -3.21 7.51 4.15
CA PRO A 150 -2.40 7.93 5.29
C PRO A 150 -0.90 7.83 4.95
N GLY A 151 -0.35 8.89 4.35
CA GLY A 151 1.08 9.01 4.06
C GLY A 151 1.59 10.45 3.91
N ASP A 152 0.71 11.44 3.81
CA ASP A 152 1.09 12.79 3.37
C ASP A 152 1.20 13.84 4.50
N HIS A 153 1.65 13.46 5.70
CA HIS A 153 1.77 14.41 6.82
C HIS A 153 3.17 14.80 7.28
N ASP A 154 4.26 14.21 6.75
CA ASP A 154 5.61 14.52 7.27
C ASP A 154 6.52 15.35 6.34
N ALA A 155 6.09 15.73 5.13
CA ALA A 155 6.99 16.36 4.14
C ALA A 155 6.77 17.86 3.83
N ARG A 156 5.89 18.59 4.54
CA ARG A 156 5.61 20.01 4.22
C ARG A 156 5.70 21.02 5.36
N SER A 157 6.57 20.78 6.34
CA SER A 157 6.90 21.78 7.37
C SER A 157 8.39 22.11 7.45
N SER A 158 9.00 22.52 6.33
CA SER A 158 10.27 23.28 6.37
C SER A 158 10.43 24.09 5.09
N GLY A 159 9.93 25.32 5.08
CA GLY A 159 10.13 26.18 3.91
C GLY A 159 9.31 27.46 3.87
N GLN A 160 8.90 28.02 5.01
CA GLN A 160 8.33 29.36 5.01
C GLN A 160 8.70 30.11 6.30
N VAL A 161 9.92 30.63 6.34
CA VAL A 161 10.23 31.81 7.15
C VAL A 161 10.76 32.89 6.21
N ARG A 162 9.78 33.63 5.68
CA ARG A 162 9.71 35.10 5.72
C ARG A 162 11.03 35.83 5.47
N GLY A 163 11.19 36.33 4.25
CA GLY A 163 12.01 37.52 4.02
C GLY A 163 11.37 38.75 4.67
N MET A 164 12.19 39.62 5.25
CA MET A 164 12.26 41.05 4.91
C MET A 164 13.20 41.80 5.86
N ALA A 165 14.09 42.58 5.24
CA ALA A 165 14.65 43.85 5.67
C ALA A 165 15.43 43.92 7.00
N ASP A 166 16.71 44.31 6.94
CA ASP A 166 16.99 45.75 7.00
C ASP A 166 18.41 46.09 6.55
N ALA A 167 18.49 47.11 5.71
CA ALA A 167 19.69 47.84 5.41
C ALA A 167 20.00 48.77 6.59
N ARG A 168 21.26 48.79 7.04
CA ARG A 168 21.84 50.02 7.58
C ARG A 168 23.35 50.03 7.46
N ALA A 169 23.80 51.03 6.72
CA ALA A 169 25.16 51.51 6.66
C ALA A 169 25.76 51.75 8.06
N SER A 170 27.05 51.52 8.22
CA SER A 170 28.07 52.59 8.19
C SER A 170 29.32 52.23 9.00
N ILE A 171 30.45 52.86 8.63
CA ILE A 171 31.69 53.11 9.40
C ILE A 171 32.84 52.08 9.28
N GLY A 172 33.78 52.36 8.36
CA GLY A 172 35.11 52.92 8.70
C GLY A 172 36.22 52.07 9.34
N ALA A 173 37.39 52.11 8.68
CA ALA A 173 38.77 52.24 9.21
C ALA A 173 39.68 51.01 9.44
N GLY A 174 40.89 51.10 8.85
CA GLY A 174 42.17 50.49 9.28
C GLY A 174 42.46 49.10 8.72
N GLN A 175 43.57 48.80 8.05
CA GLN A 175 44.88 49.45 7.88
C GLN A 175 45.40 49.26 6.44
#